data_AF-A0A0H2REY0-F1
#
_entry.id   AF-A0A0H2REY0-F1
#
_cell.length_a   1.000
_cell.length_b   1.000
_cell.length_c   1.000
_cell.angle_alpha   90.00
_cell.angle_beta   90.00
_cell.angle_gamma   90.00
#
_symmetry.space_group_name_H-M   'P 1'
#
loop_
_entity.id
_entity.type
_entity.pdbx_description
1 polymer ?
#
loop_
_entity_poly.entity_id
_entity_poly.type
_entity_poly.pdbx_seq_one_letter_code
_entity_poly.pdbx_strand_id
1 'polypeptide(L)'
;SFFEPHDARYPPASCAPPSTSGSTFNMPRSALDLYTPRFVKGIGREKCGLCPICYEPKERGGEGRSEWLSMKFSAFNYHMQYVHGISPSSALPFSPPTAFRRAKRKVNHKNEKSTLLEGHCHRCGEWAAMEGVKCVEAKLKEIYWWKHTAQCHKGSNAAGESAAHLDDELGRKVIAAYSASHPESGSSGASTPKNTLNLAPRKSGGLKRMDVDDGESNASQIF
;
A
#
# COMPACT_ATOMS: atom_id res chain seq x y z
N SER A 1 -11.90 44.84 -23.60
CA SER A 1 -12.50 43.49 -23.64
C SER A 1 -11.39 42.48 -23.81
N PHE A 2 -11.51 41.31 -23.17
CA PHE A 2 -10.55 40.20 -23.16
C PHE A 2 -9.54 40.19 -22.00
N PHE A 3 -10.06 40.04 -20.77
CA PHE A 3 -9.31 39.44 -19.66
C PHE A 3 -10.32 38.78 -18.72
N GLU A 4 -10.61 37.50 -18.96
CA GLU A 4 -11.22 36.63 -17.94
C GLU A 4 -10.12 35.84 -17.24
N PRO A 5 -10.21 35.61 -15.92
CA PRO A 5 -9.18 34.95 -15.14
C PRO A 5 -9.23 33.45 -15.41
N HIS A 6 -8.20 32.95 -16.09
CA HIS A 6 -7.99 31.52 -16.28
C HIS A 6 -7.80 30.84 -14.92
N ASP A 7 -8.76 29.99 -14.59
CA ASP A 7 -8.85 29.11 -13.44
C ASP A 7 -7.48 28.64 -12.90
N ALA A 8 -7.19 28.98 -11.63
CA ALA A 8 -6.03 28.54 -10.87
C ALA A 8 -6.09 27.04 -10.47
N ARG A 9 -6.69 26.18 -11.30
CA ARG A 9 -6.99 24.78 -10.98
C ARG A 9 -6.17 23.75 -11.76
N TYR A 10 -5.26 24.16 -12.65
CA TYR A 10 -4.49 23.23 -13.46
C TYR A 10 -3.00 23.60 -13.58
N PRO A 11 -2.07 22.65 -13.36
CA PRO A 11 -0.65 22.85 -13.66
C PRO A 11 -0.41 22.91 -15.20
N PRO A 12 0.74 23.46 -15.64
CA PRO A 12 0.97 23.87 -17.03
C PRO A 12 0.93 22.73 -18.07
N ALA A 13 0.52 23.11 -19.28
CA ALA A 13 0.05 22.28 -20.40
C ALA A 13 1.07 21.36 -21.10
N SER A 14 2.25 21.09 -20.54
CA SER A 14 3.27 20.24 -21.20
C SER A 14 3.09 18.73 -20.97
N CYS A 15 2.10 18.32 -20.17
CA CYS A 15 1.69 16.93 -20.00
C CYS A 15 0.18 16.85 -20.23
N ALA A 16 -0.26 16.74 -21.49
CA ALA A 16 -1.67 16.55 -21.78
C ALA A 16 -2.16 15.27 -21.06
N PRO A 17 -3.16 15.36 -20.17
CA PRO A 17 -3.77 14.19 -19.55
C PRO A 17 -4.23 13.21 -20.62
N PRO A 18 -3.97 11.90 -20.51
CA PRO A 18 -4.77 10.94 -21.26
C PRO A 18 -6.24 11.16 -20.90
N SER A 19 -7.12 11.12 -21.90
CA SER A 19 -8.50 11.60 -21.80
C SER A 19 -9.20 11.14 -20.51
N THR A 20 -9.49 12.11 -19.63
CA THR A 20 -10.32 11.94 -18.43
C THR A 20 -11.82 12.02 -18.76
N SER A 21 -12.19 11.99 -20.04
CA SER A 21 -13.57 12.04 -20.52
C SER A 21 -14.47 11.03 -19.80
N GLY A 22 -15.55 11.51 -19.18
CA GLY A 22 -16.52 10.68 -18.46
C GLY A 22 -16.05 10.21 -17.08
N SER A 23 -14.97 10.79 -16.53
CA SER A 23 -14.56 10.55 -15.15
C SER A 23 -14.94 11.72 -14.24
N THR A 24 -15.20 11.39 -12.98
CA THR A 24 -15.52 12.35 -11.93
C THR A 24 -14.31 12.49 -11.00
N PHE A 25 -13.99 13.72 -10.64
CA PHE A 25 -12.97 13.99 -9.62
C PHE A 25 -13.40 13.40 -8.27
N ASN A 26 -12.48 12.72 -7.60
CA ASN A 26 -12.72 12.06 -6.33
C ASN A 26 -11.81 12.70 -5.27
N MET A 27 -12.45 13.38 -4.32
CA MET A 27 -11.75 14.17 -3.30
C MET A 27 -10.86 13.27 -2.42
N PRO A 28 -9.58 13.60 -2.22
CA PRO A 28 -8.69 12.86 -1.32
C PRO A 28 -9.04 13.07 0.16
N ARG A 29 -8.68 12.11 1.01
CA ARG A 29 -8.96 12.14 2.46
C ARG A 29 -8.12 13.18 3.21
N SER A 30 -6.98 13.55 2.65
CA SER A 30 -6.09 14.61 3.13
C SER A 30 -5.29 15.17 1.96
N ALA A 31 -4.63 16.32 2.15
CA ALA A 31 -3.75 16.90 1.13
C ALA A 31 -2.62 15.94 0.69
N LEU A 32 -2.24 15.01 1.57
CA LEU A 32 -1.12 14.08 1.40
C LEU A 32 -1.56 12.65 1.05
N ASP A 33 -2.84 12.41 0.79
CA ASP A 33 -3.38 11.08 0.50
C ASP A 33 -2.87 10.56 -0.86
N LEU A 34 -1.92 9.61 -0.83
CA LEU A 34 -1.37 8.96 -2.03
C LEU A 34 -2.17 7.74 -2.48
N TYR A 35 -3.17 7.30 -1.71
CA TYR A 35 -3.91 6.07 -1.99
C TYR A 35 -5.20 6.32 -2.77
N THR A 36 -5.93 7.38 -2.44
CA THR A 36 -7.26 7.64 -3.00
C THR A 36 -7.16 7.99 -4.49
N PRO A 37 -7.89 7.30 -5.39
CA PRO A 37 -7.85 7.62 -6.81
C PRO A 37 -8.31 9.05 -7.03
N ARG A 38 -7.59 9.82 -7.85
CA ARG A 38 -7.96 11.23 -8.14
C ARG A 38 -9.19 11.35 -9.01
N PHE A 39 -9.37 10.38 -9.89
CA PHE A 39 -10.53 10.29 -10.76
C PHE A 39 -11.11 8.90 -10.70
N VAL A 40 -12.44 8.82 -10.74
CA VAL A 40 -13.20 7.59 -10.80
C VAL A 40 -14.14 7.63 -11.99
N LYS A 41 -14.37 6.48 -12.63
CA LYS A 41 -15.35 6.34 -13.71
C LYS A 41 -16.04 5.00 -13.65
N GLY A 42 -17.18 4.91 -14.32
CA GLY A 42 -18.02 3.70 -14.34
C GLY A 42 -18.74 3.44 -13.02
N ILE A 43 -19.61 2.44 -13.03
CA ILE A 43 -20.45 2.05 -11.90
C ILE A 43 -20.36 0.53 -11.66
N GLY A 44 -20.69 0.09 -10.45
CA GLY A 44 -20.77 -1.33 -10.12
C GLY A 44 -19.48 -2.12 -10.44
N ARG A 45 -19.56 -3.07 -11.38
CA ARG A 45 -18.43 -3.93 -11.78
C ARG A 45 -17.40 -3.22 -12.64
N GLU A 46 -17.82 -2.19 -13.37
CA GLU A 46 -16.99 -1.40 -14.28
C GLU A 46 -16.40 -0.18 -13.58
N LYS A 47 -16.66 0.00 -12.28
CA LYS A 47 -16.08 1.09 -11.50
C LYS A 47 -14.56 0.94 -11.46
N CYS A 48 -13.88 1.95 -12.01
CA CYS A 48 -12.43 2.03 -12.07
C CYS A 48 -11.94 3.31 -11.41
N GLY A 49 -10.76 3.24 -10.79
CA GLY A 49 -10.03 4.37 -10.25
C GLY A 49 -8.74 4.60 -11.03
N LEU A 50 -8.42 5.86 -11.31
CA LEU A 50 -7.12 6.25 -11.87
C LEU A 50 -6.07 6.25 -10.76
N CYS A 51 -4.96 5.55 -10.99
CA CYS A 51 -3.82 5.56 -10.06
C CYS A 51 -3.22 6.99 -9.98
N PRO A 52 -3.16 7.61 -8.79
CA PRO A 52 -2.57 8.94 -8.64
C PRO A 52 -1.07 8.97 -8.97
N ILE A 53 -0.34 7.89 -8.67
CA ILE A 53 1.12 7.84 -8.78
C ILE A 53 1.56 7.58 -10.21
N CYS A 54 0.98 6.60 -10.91
CA CYS A 54 1.32 6.36 -12.32
C CYS A 54 1.00 7.57 -13.21
N TYR A 55 -0.03 8.34 -12.85
CA TYR A 55 -0.46 9.50 -13.60
C TYR A 55 0.47 10.70 -13.45
N GLU A 56 1.17 10.84 -12.31
CA GLU A 56 2.18 11.89 -12.14
C GLU A 56 3.28 11.75 -13.20
N PRO A 57 3.86 12.87 -13.66
CA PRO A 57 4.90 12.85 -14.67
C PRO A 57 6.21 12.26 -14.11
N LYS A 58 7.09 11.80 -15.00
CA LYS A 58 8.34 11.13 -14.61
C LYS A 58 9.27 12.04 -13.81
N GLU A 59 9.23 13.34 -14.11
CA GLU A 59 10.01 14.39 -13.44
C GLU A 59 9.63 14.51 -11.95
N ARG A 60 8.42 14.08 -11.57
CA ARG A 60 7.94 14.06 -10.18
C ARG A 60 7.92 12.66 -9.55
N GLY A 61 8.57 11.69 -10.21
CA GLY A 61 8.67 10.30 -9.73
C GLY A 61 7.48 9.40 -10.09
N GLY A 62 6.56 9.86 -10.95
CA GLY A 62 5.50 9.04 -11.50
C GLY A 62 5.88 8.32 -12.80
N GLU A 63 4.90 7.81 -13.53
CA GLU A 63 5.12 7.07 -14.79
C GLU A 63 4.67 7.84 -16.04
N GLY A 64 3.90 8.91 -15.87
CA GLY A 64 3.31 9.71 -16.95
C GLY A 64 2.25 8.95 -17.76
N ARG A 65 1.59 7.94 -17.18
CA ARG A 65 0.56 7.14 -17.88
C ARG A 65 -0.74 7.06 -17.10
N SER A 66 -1.85 6.97 -17.83
CA SER A 66 -3.17 6.77 -17.21
C SER A 66 -3.46 5.30 -16.95
N GLU A 67 -3.20 4.88 -15.71
CA GLU A 67 -3.51 3.52 -15.25
C GLU A 67 -4.89 3.48 -14.57
N TRP A 68 -5.90 3.02 -15.31
CA TRP A 68 -7.26 2.82 -14.79
C TRP A 68 -7.44 1.39 -14.29
N LEU A 69 -7.71 1.23 -13.00
CA LEU A 69 -7.75 -0.08 -12.35
C LEU A 69 -9.14 -0.35 -11.78
N SER A 70 -9.61 -1.59 -11.92
CA SER A 70 -10.90 -2.01 -11.35
C SER A 70 -10.89 -1.88 -9.83
N MET A 71 -11.93 -1.22 -9.30
CA MET A 71 -12.12 -1.10 -7.86
C MET A 71 -12.79 -2.33 -7.27
N LYS A 72 -13.73 -2.96 -7.99
CA LYS A 72 -14.51 -4.10 -7.47
C LYS A 72 -13.66 -5.36 -7.26
N PHE A 73 -12.72 -5.62 -8.15
CA PHE A 73 -11.85 -6.80 -8.06
C PHE A 73 -10.57 -6.56 -7.26
N SER A 74 -10.54 -5.49 -6.44
CA SER A 74 -9.37 -5.08 -5.64
C SER A 74 -8.08 -4.86 -6.46
N ALA A 75 -8.16 -4.76 -7.80
CA ALA A 75 -7.00 -4.53 -8.65
C ALA A 75 -6.32 -3.20 -8.30
N PHE A 76 -7.12 -2.15 -8.07
CA PHE A 76 -6.61 -0.87 -7.58
C PHE A 76 -5.88 -1.02 -6.23
N ASN A 77 -6.49 -1.68 -5.25
CA ASN A 77 -5.91 -1.86 -3.92
C ASN A 77 -4.62 -2.70 -3.95
N TYR A 78 -4.58 -3.76 -4.76
CA TYR A 78 -3.40 -4.58 -4.98
C TYR A 78 -2.27 -3.75 -5.62
N HIS A 79 -2.59 -2.97 -6.66
CA HIS A 79 -1.63 -2.11 -7.34
C HIS A 79 -1.02 -1.08 -6.38
N MET A 80 -1.84 -0.34 -5.62
CA MET A 80 -1.32 0.64 -4.67
C MET A 80 -0.38 0.02 -3.64
N GLN A 81 -0.69 -1.18 -3.13
CA GLN A 81 0.13 -1.83 -2.10
C GLN A 81 1.38 -2.50 -2.65
N TYR A 82 1.30 -3.19 -3.79
CA TYR A 82 2.37 -4.09 -4.26
C TYR A 82 3.15 -3.56 -5.47
N VAL A 83 2.73 -2.45 -6.06
CA VAL A 83 3.48 -1.71 -7.09
C VAL A 83 4.07 -0.42 -6.52
N HIS A 84 3.34 0.27 -5.64
CA HIS A 84 3.79 1.54 -5.07
C HIS A 84 4.10 1.50 -3.56
N GLY A 85 3.79 0.41 -2.87
CA GLY A 85 4.05 0.32 -1.43
C GLY A 85 3.21 1.29 -0.60
N ILE A 86 2.00 1.66 -1.04
CA ILE A 86 1.12 2.59 -0.33
C ILE A 86 0.09 1.83 0.51
N SER A 87 -0.04 2.22 1.78
CA SER A 87 -1.03 1.66 2.68
C SER A 87 -2.45 2.17 2.37
N PRO A 88 -3.46 1.30 2.29
CA PRO A 88 -4.86 1.75 2.20
C PRO A 88 -5.32 2.49 3.46
N SER A 89 -4.78 2.12 4.61
CA SER A 89 -5.18 2.66 5.91
C SER A 89 -4.60 4.05 6.17
N SER A 90 -3.27 4.20 6.06
CA SER A 90 -2.63 5.49 6.32
C SER A 90 -2.62 6.43 5.12
N ALA A 91 -2.95 5.93 3.92
CA ALA A 91 -2.84 6.68 2.67
C ALA A 91 -1.42 7.11 2.28
N LEU A 92 -0.41 6.58 2.98
CA LEU A 92 0.99 6.96 2.88
C LEU A 92 1.84 5.73 2.53
N PRO A 93 3.11 5.92 2.12
CA PRO A 93 4.03 4.82 1.88
C PRO A 93 4.23 3.96 3.12
N PHE A 94 4.44 2.66 2.92
CA PHE A 94 4.86 1.77 3.99
C PHE A 94 6.23 2.17 4.50
N SER A 95 6.39 2.15 5.83
CA SER A 95 7.69 2.41 6.45
C SER A 95 8.77 1.46 5.94
N PRO A 96 9.97 1.96 5.63
CA PRO A 96 11.15 1.13 5.37
C PRO A 96 11.53 0.26 6.58
N PRO A 97 12.35 -0.78 6.37
CA PRO A 97 12.98 -1.51 7.46
C PRO A 97 13.87 -0.59 8.31
N THR A 98 13.91 -0.80 9.62
CA THR A 98 14.76 -0.01 10.53
C THR A 98 16.21 -0.47 10.53
N ALA A 99 16.47 -1.67 10.04
CA ALA A 99 17.80 -2.25 9.90
C ALA A 99 17.79 -3.34 8.82
N PHE A 100 18.97 -3.66 8.30
CA PHE A 100 19.16 -4.73 7.31
C PHE A 100 20.17 -5.76 7.83
N ARG A 101 19.96 -7.03 7.49
CA ARG A 101 20.94 -8.10 7.74
C ARG A 101 20.93 -9.12 6.61
N ARG A 102 22.02 -9.89 6.49
CA ARG A 102 22.07 -11.08 5.64
C ARG A 102 22.00 -12.33 6.51
N ALA A 103 20.92 -13.10 6.37
CA ALA A 103 20.74 -14.36 7.07
C ALA A 103 21.17 -15.53 6.19
N LYS A 104 21.98 -16.45 6.73
CA LYS A 104 22.31 -17.71 6.07
C LYS A 104 21.12 -18.67 6.15
N ARG A 105 20.90 -19.40 5.07
CA ARG A 105 19.83 -20.39 4.91
C ARG A 105 20.43 -21.73 4.52
N LYS A 106 19.82 -22.81 5.00
CA LYS A 106 20.04 -24.15 4.44
C LYS A 106 19.35 -24.22 3.07
N VAL A 107 20.15 -24.37 2.02
CA VAL A 107 19.68 -24.54 0.65
C VAL A 107 19.09 -25.93 0.50
N ASN A 108 17.82 -26.03 0.08
CA ASN A 108 17.16 -27.33 -0.14
C ASN A 108 17.17 -27.72 -1.62
N HIS A 109 17.36 -26.76 -2.52
CA HIS A 109 17.38 -26.99 -3.96
C HIS A 109 18.44 -26.14 -4.67
N LYS A 110 18.97 -26.62 -5.80
CA LYS A 110 20.08 -25.99 -6.56
C LYS A 110 19.83 -24.53 -6.99
N ASN A 111 18.57 -24.13 -7.11
CA ASN A 111 18.15 -22.80 -7.56
C ASN A 111 17.66 -21.89 -6.42
N GLU A 112 18.09 -22.15 -5.18
CA GLU A 112 17.78 -21.31 -4.03
C GLU A 112 19.00 -20.58 -3.50
N LYS A 113 18.78 -19.37 -2.99
CA LYS A 113 19.83 -18.56 -2.40
C LYS A 113 20.25 -19.12 -1.04
N SER A 114 21.57 -19.20 -0.81
CA SER A 114 22.16 -19.59 0.48
C SER A 114 22.16 -18.47 1.52
N THR A 115 21.96 -17.22 1.07
CA THR A 115 21.79 -16.05 1.94
C THR A 115 20.62 -15.24 1.47
N LEU A 116 19.87 -14.65 2.41
CA LEU A 116 18.78 -13.73 2.13
C LEU A 116 19.02 -12.41 2.85
N LEU A 117 18.76 -11.31 2.14
CA LEU A 117 18.59 -9.99 2.72
C LEU A 117 17.27 -9.97 3.51
N GLU A 118 17.36 -9.59 4.78
CA GLU A 118 16.24 -9.39 5.68
C GLU A 118 16.21 -7.95 6.18
N GLY A 119 15.01 -7.43 6.40
CA GLY A 119 14.74 -6.12 6.98
C GLY A 119 14.07 -6.26 8.34
N HIS A 120 14.50 -5.46 9.32
CA HIS A 120 13.90 -5.43 10.65
C HIS A 120 12.64 -4.55 10.67
N CYS A 121 11.53 -5.10 11.14
CA CYS A 121 10.25 -4.40 11.21
C CYS A 121 10.12 -3.58 12.49
N HIS A 122 9.81 -2.28 12.35
CA HIS A 122 9.55 -1.40 13.49
C HIS A 122 8.33 -1.82 14.31
N ARG A 123 7.34 -2.48 13.69
CA ARG A 123 6.08 -2.80 14.36
C ARG A 123 6.14 -4.12 15.13
N CYS A 124 6.57 -5.20 14.49
CA CYS A 124 6.60 -6.52 15.14
C CYS A 124 7.96 -6.90 15.71
N GLY A 125 9.04 -6.15 15.41
CA GLY A 125 10.39 -6.48 15.85
C GLY A 125 11.00 -7.71 15.18
N GLU A 126 10.34 -8.27 14.17
CA GLU A 126 10.81 -9.45 13.45
C GLU A 126 11.62 -9.05 12.21
N TRP A 127 12.46 -9.96 11.78
CA TRP A 127 13.22 -9.84 10.54
C TRP A 127 12.46 -10.50 9.39
N ALA A 128 12.04 -9.72 8.40
CA ALA A 128 11.30 -10.20 7.24
C ALA A 128 12.20 -10.24 6.00
N ALA A 129 11.98 -11.24 5.13
CA ALA A 129 12.73 -11.37 3.88
C ALA A 129 12.45 -10.18 2.95
N MET A 130 13.52 -9.58 2.43
CA MET A 130 13.49 -8.49 1.45
C MET A 130 13.66 -8.98 0.02
N GLU A 131 13.96 -10.28 -0.16
CA GLU A 131 14.16 -10.86 -1.48
C GLU A 131 13.59 -12.28 -1.57
N GLY A 132 13.41 -12.74 -2.81
CA GLY A 132 12.93 -14.09 -3.10
C GLY A 132 13.96 -15.16 -2.78
N VAL A 133 13.47 -16.32 -2.34
CA VAL A 133 14.24 -17.53 -2.07
C VAL A 133 14.94 -18.05 -3.32
N LYS A 134 14.25 -18.01 -4.46
CA LYS A 134 14.76 -18.50 -5.73
C LYS A 134 15.86 -17.56 -6.23
N CYS A 135 16.85 -18.12 -6.92
CA CYS A 135 17.88 -17.37 -7.65
C CYS A 135 17.31 -16.76 -8.95
N VAL A 136 16.16 -16.08 -8.85
CA VAL A 136 15.49 -15.38 -9.95
C VAL A 136 15.26 -13.95 -9.49
N GLU A 137 15.58 -13.00 -10.36
CA GLU A 137 15.34 -11.59 -10.09
C GLU A 137 13.83 -11.28 -10.17
N ALA A 138 13.33 -10.62 -9.12
CA ALA A 138 11.95 -10.15 -9.11
C ALA A 138 11.84 -8.85 -9.91
N LYS A 139 10.73 -8.66 -10.62
CA LYS A 139 10.44 -7.43 -11.36
C LYS A 139 10.41 -6.19 -10.46
N LEU A 140 9.96 -6.37 -9.22
CA LEU A 140 10.00 -5.37 -8.15
C LEU A 140 10.64 -6.04 -6.94
N LYS A 141 11.76 -5.51 -6.47
CA LYS A 141 12.53 -6.13 -5.36
C LYS A 141 11.85 -5.86 -4.03
N GLU A 142 11.24 -4.69 -3.90
CA GLU A 142 10.57 -4.16 -2.72
C GLU A 142 9.28 -4.93 -2.38
N ILE A 143 8.71 -5.67 -3.34
CA ILE A 143 7.44 -6.39 -3.15
C ILE A 143 7.49 -7.40 -1.99
N TYR A 144 8.66 -7.98 -1.70
CA TYR A 144 8.81 -8.90 -0.58
C TYR A 144 8.62 -8.20 0.77
N TRP A 145 9.17 -6.99 0.90
CA TRP A 145 8.93 -6.13 2.06
C TRP A 145 7.47 -5.69 2.13
N TRP A 146 6.91 -5.23 1.01
CA TRP A 146 5.53 -4.75 0.98
C TRP A 146 4.50 -5.81 1.36
N LYS A 147 4.76 -7.09 1.06
CA LYS A 147 3.94 -8.20 1.55
C LYS A 147 3.92 -8.32 3.06
N HIS A 148 5.08 -8.13 3.70
CA HIS A 148 5.15 -8.08 5.15
C HIS A 148 4.42 -6.84 5.69
N THR A 149 4.73 -5.65 5.17
CA THR A 149 4.15 -4.39 5.69
C THR A 149 2.64 -4.29 5.48
N ALA A 150 2.10 -4.77 4.35
CA ALA A 150 0.67 -4.78 4.09
C ALA A 150 -0.11 -5.59 5.14
N GLN A 151 0.45 -6.71 5.60
CA GLN A 151 -0.16 -7.55 6.63
C GLN A 151 0.17 -7.06 8.04
N CYS A 152 1.40 -6.58 8.24
CA CYS A 152 1.96 -6.25 9.54
C CYS A 152 1.64 -4.83 9.97
N HIS A 153 1.79 -3.79 9.14
CA HIS A 153 1.75 -2.38 9.58
C HIS A 153 0.33 -1.86 9.86
N LYS A 154 -0.69 -2.27 9.09
CA LYS A 154 -2.11 -1.84 9.27
C LYS A 154 -2.29 -0.33 9.60
N GLY A 155 -1.51 0.54 8.95
CA GLY A 155 -1.53 1.99 9.15
C GLY A 155 -0.58 2.55 10.21
N SER A 156 0.26 1.72 10.85
CA SER A 156 1.38 2.21 11.66
C SER A 156 2.55 2.65 10.78
N ASN A 157 3.12 3.80 11.11
CA ASN A 157 4.36 4.30 10.50
C ASN A 157 5.47 4.35 11.56
N ALA A 158 6.73 4.27 11.14
CA ALA A 158 7.85 4.44 12.04
C ALA A 158 7.95 5.92 12.49
N ALA A 159 8.57 6.14 13.65
CA ALA A 159 8.67 7.48 14.23
C ALA A 159 9.52 8.41 13.34
N GLY A 160 9.03 9.64 13.12
CA GLY A 160 9.72 10.66 12.32
C GLY A 160 9.50 10.56 10.82
N GLU A 161 8.68 9.63 10.34
CA GLU A 161 8.36 9.50 8.91
C GLU A 161 7.19 10.41 8.52
N SER A 162 7.49 11.52 7.84
CA SER A 162 6.47 12.42 7.27
C SER A 162 6.84 13.03 5.90
N ALA A 163 7.97 12.62 5.30
CA ALA A 163 8.55 13.26 4.12
C ALA A 163 8.31 12.50 2.80
N ALA A 164 7.10 11.96 2.60
CA ALA A 164 6.78 11.22 1.37
C ALA A 164 6.63 12.11 0.13
N HIS A 165 6.46 13.42 0.32
CA HIS A 165 6.15 14.37 -0.75
C HIS A 165 7.35 15.26 -1.06
N LEU A 166 7.51 15.60 -2.34
CA LEU A 166 8.42 16.65 -2.76
C LEU A 166 7.90 18.00 -2.26
N ASP A 167 8.74 18.71 -1.52
CA ASP A 167 8.46 20.10 -1.12
C ASP A 167 8.80 21.05 -2.29
N ASP A 168 7.91 21.06 -3.28
CA ASP A 168 7.97 21.95 -4.43
C ASP A 168 6.84 23.01 -4.38
N GLU A 169 6.93 24.02 -5.26
CA GLU A 169 5.93 25.09 -5.31
C GLU A 169 4.51 24.55 -5.56
N LEU A 170 4.39 23.53 -6.41
CA LEU A 170 3.11 22.89 -6.70
C LEU A 170 2.54 22.18 -5.47
N GLY A 171 3.35 21.44 -4.73
CA GLY A 171 2.99 20.75 -3.50
C GLY A 171 2.48 21.73 -2.45
N ARG A 172 3.20 22.84 -2.24
CA ARG A 172 2.76 23.91 -1.32
C ARG A 172 1.43 24.52 -1.74
N LYS A 173 1.24 24.78 -3.03
CA LYS A 173 -0.04 25.30 -3.57
C LYS A 173 -1.19 24.31 -3.36
N VAL A 174 -0.96 23.02 -3.61
CA VAL A 174 -1.96 21.96 -3.40
C VAL A 174 -2.34 21.85 -1.93
N ILE A 175 -1.37 21.85 -1.02
CA ILE A 175 -1.62 21.80 0.43
C ILE A 175 -2.41 23.03 0.87
N ALA A 176 -1.99 24.23 0.46
CA ALA A 176 -2.69 25.48 0.80
C ALA A 176 -4.14 25.49 0.27
N ALA A 177 -4.37 25.06 -0.97
CA ALA A 177 -5.70 24.97 -1.56
C ALA A 177 -6.60 23.95 -0.84
N TYR A 178 -6.03 22.79 -0.45
CA TYR A 178 -6.76 21.80 0.33
C TYR A 178 -7.16 22.34 1.71
N SER A 179 -6.22 22.95 2.45
CA SER A 179 -6.48 23.54 3.76
C SER A 179 -7.49 24.70 3.70
N ALA A 180 -7.45 25.53 2.66
CA ALA A 180 -8.41 26.62 2.48
C ALA A 180 -9.84 26.12 2.23
N SER A 181 -9.99 24.98 1.55
CA SER A 181 -11.29 24.36 1.28
C SER A 181 -11.80 23.46 2.41
N HIS A 182 -10.92 23.09 3.35
CA HIS A 182 -11.20 22.21 4.48
C HIS A 182 -10.63 22.82 5.77
N PRO A 183 -11.20 23.94 6.27
CA PRO A 183 -10.79 24.49 7.54
C PRO A 183 -11.00 23.43 8.63
N GLU A 184 -9.94 23.13 9.39
CA GLU A 184 -9.94 22.16 10.49
C GLU A 184 -11.15 22.43 11.39
N SER A 185 -12.15 21.54 11.36
CA SER A 185 -13.17 21.51 12.40
C SER A 185 -12.45 21.07 13.67
N GLY A 186 -12.49 21.92 14.71
CA GLY A 186 -11.69 21.78 15.92
C GLY A 186 -11.53 20.33 16.39
N SER A 187 -10.30 19.84 16.32
CA SER A 187 -9.87 18.56 16.89
C SER A 187 -10.10 18.57 18.40
N SER A 188 -10.98 17.71 18.89
CA SER A 188 -11.05 17.29 20.29
C SER A 188 -11.35 15.80 20.30
N GLY A 189 -10.30 14.99 20.47
CA GLY A 189 -10.45 13.55 20.51
C GLY A 189 -9.13 12.79 20.54
N ALA A 190 -8.24 13.14 21.46
CA ALA A 190 -7.27 12.18 21.96
C ALA A 190 -8.04 11.02 22.61
N SER A 191 -8.37 9.99 21.83
CA SER A 191 -8.95 8.76 22.36
C SER A 191 -7.82 7.91 22.95
N THR A 192 -7.60 8.12 24.25
CA THR A 192 -6.89 7.18 25.12
C THR A 192 -7.34 5.75 24.83
N PRO A 193 -6.43 4.76 24.70
CA PRO A 193 -6.84 3.38 24.57
C PRO A 193 -7.47 2.92 25.89
N LYS A 194 -8.78 2.67 25.87
CA LYS A 194 -9.45 1.94 26.94
C LYS A 194 -8.97 0.49 26.89
N ASN A 195 -7.96 0.22 27.70
CA ASN A 195 -7.59 -1.12 28.13
C ASN A 195 -8.74 -1.65 29.00
N THR A 196 -9.65 -2.43 28.41
CA THR A 196 -10.54 -3.31 29.17
C THR A 196 -10.17 -4.74 28.84
N LEU A 197 -9.43 -5.33 29.77
CA LEU A 197 -9.32 -6.76 30.00
C LEU A 197 -10.71 -7.39 29.92
N ASN A 198 -10.89 -8.33 28.99
CA ASN A 198 -11.84 -9.41 29.16
C ASN A 198 -11.09 -10.72 28.94
N LEU A 199 -10.52 -11.22 30.04
CA LEU A 199 -10.11 -12.60 30.21
C LEU A 199 -11.39 -13.45 30.21
N ALA A 200 -11.62 -14.20 29.14
CA ALA A 200 -12.49 -15.38 29.18
C ALA A 200 -11.61 -16.64 29.26
N PRO A 201 -11.96 -17.65 30.09
CA PRO A 201 -11.04 -18.72 30.46
C PRO A 201 -10.81 -19.70 29.31
N ARG A 202 -9.54 -20.01 29.02
CA ARG A 202 -9.16 -21.16 28.21
C ARG A 202 -9.49 -22.43 28.97
N LYS A 203 -10.42 -23.24 28.46
CA LYS A 203 -10.65 -24.61 28.92
C LYS A 203 -9.42 -25.46 28.57
N SER A 204 -8.76 -25.96 29.62
CA SER A 204 -7.80 -27.06 29.56
C SER A 204 -8.53 -28.33 29.12
N GLY A 205 -8.18 -28.85 27.94
CA GLY A 205 -8.73 -30.08 27.39
C GLY A 205 -7.64 -31.08 27.04
N GLY A 206 -7.42 -31.99 27.99
CA GLY A 206 -6.89 -33.36 27.87
C GLY A 206 -6.10 -33.78 26.64
N LEU A 207 -4.83 -34.06 26.88
CA LEU A 207 -4.00 -34.98 26.10
C LEU A 207 -4.69 -36.36 26.05
N LYS A 208 -5.08 -36.83 24.87
CA LYS A 208 -5.32 -38.26 24.61
C LYS A 208 -4.43 -38.71 23.46
N ARG A 209 -3.45 -39.53 23.81
CA ARG A 209 -2.80 -40.50 22.92
C ARG A 209 -3.85 -41.51 22.50
N MET A 210 -3.92 -41.84 21.21
CA MET A 210 -4.47 -43.09 20.69
C MET A 210 -3.85 -43.34 19.31
N ASP A 211 -2.88 -44.25 19.37
CA ASP A 211 -2.57 -45.37 18.49
C ASP A 211 -2.57 -45.23 16.95
N VAL A 212 -1.49 -45.81 16.43
CA VAL A 212 -1.21 -46.17 15.03
C VAL A 212 -2.10 -47.35 14.65
N ASP A 213 -2.78 -47.26 13.50
CA ASP A 213 -3.15 -48.46 12.73
C ASP A 213 -3.23 -48.12 11.23
N ASP A 214 -2.73 -49.07 10.45
CA ASP A 214 -2.52 -49.05 9.01
C ASP A 214 -3.85 -49.22 8.24
N GLY A 215 -3.92 -48.76 6.98
CA GLY A 215 -5.06 -49.10 6.13
C GLY A 215 -5.29 -48.24 4.89
N GLU A 216 -4.51 -48.52 3.86
CA GLU A 216 -4.87 -48.63 2.44
C GLU A 216 -6.00 -47.76 1.79
N SER A 217 -5.58 -47.11 0.69
CA SER A 217 -6.29 -46.93 -0.59
C SER A 217 -7.66 -46.23 -0.64
N ASN A 218 -7.72 -45.08 -1.35
CA ASN A 218 -8.37 -45.05 -2.67
C ASN A 218 -7.97 -43.78 -3.45
N ALA A 219 -7.53 -44.00 -4.68
CA ALA A 219 -7.31 -42.98 -5.68
C ALA A 219 -8.55 -42.89 -6.57
N SER A 220 -9.18 -41.72 -6.68
CA SER A 220 -10.04 -41.41 -7.83
C SER A 220 -10.26 -39.91 -7.98
N GLN A 221 -9.76 -39.39 -9.11
CA GLN A 221 -10.45 -38.47 -10.02
C GLN A 221 -11.17 -37.25 -9.46
N ILE A 222 -10.63 -36.06 -9.74
CA ILE A 222 -11.37 -34.98 -10.41
C ILE A 222 -10.41 -34.34 -11.44
N PHE A 223 -10.69 -34.56 -12.73
CA PHE A 223 -10.28 -33.68 -13.82
C PHE A 223 -11.35 -32.60 -13.99
#